data_AF-A0AAV0WN41-F1
#
_entry.id   AF-A0AAV0WN41-F1
#
_cell.length_a   1.000
_cell.length_b   1.000
_cell.length_c   1.000
_cell.angle_alpha   90.00
_cell.angle_beta   90.00
_cell.angle_gamma   90.00
#
_symmetry.space_group_name_H-M   'P 1'
#
loop_
_entity.id
_entity.type
_entity.pdbx_description
1 polymer ?
#
loop_
_entity_poly.entity_id
_entity_poly.type
_entity_poly.pdbx_seq_one_letter_code
_entity_poly.pdbx_strand_id
1 'polypeptide(L)'
;MNFENEILLYDDDVEFQEYLNYQRRPYTVRIRVDHFRTWDELDFKNRFRLYKETVMMILNMIGPTISSNTDRNDAITPAQKLYYL
;
A
#
# COMPACT_ATOMS: atom_id res chain seq x y z
N MET A 1 -16.74 36.04 34.79
CA MET A 1 -16.58 35.11 33.66
C MET A 1 -17.82 35.24 32.81
N ASN A 2 -17.68 35.75 31.58
CA ASN A 2 -18.81 35.94 30.66
C ASN A 2 -19.14 34.61 29.99
N PHE A 3 -20.34 34.10 30.25
CA PHE A 3 -20.91 32.90 29.61
C PHE A 3 -21.01 33.02 28.07
N GLU A 4 -21.00 34.24 27.53
CA GLU A 4 -21.05 34.50 26.08
C GLU A 4 -19.76 34.10 25.34
N ASN A 5 -18.61 34.07 26.03
CA ASN A 5 -17.35 33.63 25.42
C ASN A 5 -17.22 32.10 25.37
N GLU A 6 -18.03 31.37 26.11
CA GLU A 6 -18.03 29.91 26.10
C GLU A 6 -18.79 29.38 24.88
N ILE A 7 -19.90 30.00 24.51
CA ILE A 7 -20.82 29.52 23.47
C ILE A 7 -20.22 29.63 22.04
N LEU A 8 -19.34 30.61 21.78
CA LEU A 8 -18.70 30.79 20.47
C LEU A 8 -17.57 29.80 20.15
N LEU A 9 -17.08 29.05 21.14
CA LEU A 9 -16.15 27.94 20.93
C LEU A 9 -16.90 26.65 20.57
N TYR A 10 -18.08 26.40 21.14
CA TYR A 10 -18.74 25.10 20.97
C TYR A 10 -19.24 24.75 19.56
N ASP A 11 -19.55 25.74 18.70
CA ASP A 11 -20.15 25.48 17.37
C ASP A 11 -19.10 25.43 16.24
N ASP A 12 -18.01 26.21 16.33
CA ASP A 12 -16.88 26.20 15.38
C ASP A 12 -15.81 25.14 15.73
N ASP A 13 -15.82 24.63 16.97
CA ASP A 13 -14.78 23.70 17.43
C ASP A 13 -15.13 22.23 17.22
N VAL A 14 -16.31 21.84 16.72
CA VAL A 14 -16.63 20.40 16.56
C VAL A 14 -15.62 19.71 15.62
N GLU A 15 -15.30 20.33 14.49
CA GLU A 15 -14.28 19.84 13.56
C GLU A 15 -12.86 19.89 14.17
N PHE A 16 -12.58 20.92 14.98
CA PHE A 16 -11.30 21.06 15.67
C PHE A 16 -11.12 20.00 16.77
N GLN A 17 -12.18 19.70 17.52
CA GLN A 17 -12.23 18.65 18.52
C GLN A 17 -12.12 17.27 17.85
N GLU A 18 -12.75 17.05 16.70
CA GLU A 18 -12.56 15.83 15.91
C GLU A 18 -11.11 15.67 15.42
N TYR A 19 -10.46 16.77 15.01
CA TYR A 19 -9.04 16.77 14.62
C TYR A 19 -8.11 16.47 15.81
N LEU A 20 -8.33 17.11 16.96
CA LEU A 20 -7.54 16.87 18.18
C LEU A 20 -7.73 15.43 18.70
N ASN A 21 -8.95 14.90 18.59
CA ASN A 21 -9.27 13.55 19.02
C ASN A 21 -8.98 12.50 17.93
N TYR A 22 -8.52 12.91 16.75
CA TYR A 22 -8.19 12.00 15.66
C TYR A 22 -7.00 11.12 16.03
N GLN A 23 -7.30 9.87 16.41
CA GLN A 23 -6.29 8.85 16.57
C GLN A 23 -5.93 8.30 15.20
N ARG A 24 -4.69 8.56 14.75
CA ARG A 24 -4.14 7.90 13.57
C ARG A 24 -4.28 6.40 13.74
N ARG A 25 -4.79 5.72 12.71
CA ARG A 25 -4.81 4.26 12.71
C ARG A 25 -3.39 3.76 12.98
N PRO A 26 -3.22 2.77 13.88
CA PRO A 26 -1.91 2.23 14.17
C PRO A 26 -1.25 1.78 12.87
N TYR A 27 0.01 2.18 12.71
CA TYR A 27 0.78 1.79 11.54
C TYR A 27 1.07 0.28 11.60
N THR A 28 0.46 -0.48 10.70
CA THR A 28 0.70 -1.92 10.59
C THR A 28 1.61 -2.20 9.42
N VAL A 29 2.86 -2.58 9.70
CA VAL A 29 3.76 -3.16 8.70
C VAL A 29 3.23 -4.55 8.33
N ARG A 30 2.81 -4.73 7.08
CA ARG A 30 2.45 -6.05 6.54
C ARG A 30 3.63 -6.58 5.73
N ILE A 31 4.02 -7.81 6.01
CA ILE A 31 5.04 -8.52 5.23
C ILE A 31 4.46 -8.78 3.84
N ARG A 32 5.21 -8.44 2.79
CA ARG A 32 4.82 -8.77 1.41
C ARG A 32 5.24 -10.20 1.11
N VAL A 33 4.26 -11.05 0.83
CA VAL A 33 4.50 -12.44 0.42
C VAL A 33 4.99 -12.46 -1.03
N ASP A 34 6.08 -13.19 -1.28
CA ASP A 34 6.55 -13.47 -2.64
C ASP A 34 5.69 -14.58 -3.27
N HIS A 35 4.49 -14.21 -3.74
CA HIS A 35 3.54 -15.12 -4.37
C HIS A 35 4.13 -15.86 -5.57
N PHE A 36 5.09 -15.25 -6.26
CA PHE A 36 5.75 -15.86 -7.40
C PHE A 36 6.53 -17.12 -6.99
N ARG A 37 7.15 -17.09 -5.81
CA ARG A 37 7.85 -18.25 -5.23
C ARG A 37 6.94 -19.18 -4.44
N THR A 38 5.99 -18.64 -3.67
CA THR A 38 5.25 -19.43 -2.67
C THR A 38 4.05 -20.17 -3.22
N TRP A 39 3.41 -19.67 -4.27
CA TRP A 39 2.19 -20.29 -4.81
C TRP A 39 2.51 -21.27 -5.92
N ASP A 40 1.58 -22.16 -6.27
CA ASP A 40 1.70 -22.96 -7.48
C ASP A 40 1.22 -22.16 -8.71
N GLU A 41 1.25 -22.78 -9.90
CA GLU A 41 0.81 -22.14 -11.13
C GLU A 41 -0.70 -21.86 -11.14
N LEU A 42 -1.50 -22.76 -10.56
CA LEU A 42 -2.95 -22.66 -10.56
C LEU A 42 -3.40 -21.49 -9.68
N ASP A 43 -2.91 -21.40 -8.45
CA ASP A 43 -3.19 -20.32 -7.52
C ASP A 43 -2.72 -18.97 -8.07
N PHE A 44 -1.51 -18.94 -8.62
CA PHE A 44 -0.94 -17.73 -9.22
C PHE A 44 -1.79 -17.26 -10.40
N LYS A 45 -2.14 -18.17 -11.32
CA LYS A 45 -2.98 -17.86 -12.47
C LYS A 45 -4.38 -17.44 -12.06
N ASN A 46 -4.98 -18.08 -11.06
CA ASN A 46 -6.31 -17.73 -10.58
C ASN A 46 -6.35 -16.30 -10.03
N ARG A 47 -5.30 -15.88 -9.33
CA ARG A 47 -5.21 -14.54 -8.73
C ARG A 47 -4.81 -13.46 -9.71
N PHE A 48 -3.74 -13.68 -10.46
CA PHE A 48 -3.09 -12.66 -11.29
C PHE A 48 -3.45 -12.77 -12.77
N ARG A 49 -4.15 -13.84 -13.18
CA ARG A 49 -4.58 -14.09 -14.57
C ARG A 49 -3.42 -14.14 -15.57
N LEU A 50 -2.23 -14.42 -15.06
CA LEU A 50 -0.99 -14.56 -15.81
C LEU A 50 -0.33 -15.89 -15.44
N TYR A 51 0.35 -16.51 -16.40
CA TYR A 51 1.23 -17.62 -16.10
C TYR A 51 2.57 -17.09 -15.58
N LYS A 52 3.21 -17.84 -14.69
CA LYS A 52 4.53 -17.47 -14.15
C LYS A 52 5.59 -17.39 -15.24
N GLU A 53 5.51 -18.29 -16.22
CA GLU A 53 6.40 -18.30 -17.38
C GLU A 53 6.27 -17.00 -18.19
N THR A 54 5.04 -16.52 -18.41
CA THR A 54 4.78 -15.24 -19.08
C THR A 54 5.38 -14.07 -18.30
N VAL A 55 5.22 -14.06 -16.97
CA VAL A 55 5.84 -13.04 -16.11
C VAL A 55 7.36 -13.07 -16.25
N MET A 56 7.98 -14.26 -16.23
CA MET A 56 9.44 -14.39 -16.37
C MET A 56 9.93 -13.91 -17.74
N MET A 57 9.22 -14.23 -18.82
CA MET A 57 9.52 -13.77 -20.16
C MET A 57 9.49 -12.23 -20.24
N ILE A 58 8.46 -11.60 -19.68
CA ILE A 58 8.33 -10.14 -19.64
C ILE A 58 9.43 -9.52 -18.77
N LEU A 59 9.77 -10.13 -17.64
CA LEU A 59 10.86 -9.65 -16.78
C LEU A 59 12.20 -9.65 -17.49
N ASN A 60 12.49 -10.65 -18.31
CA ASN A 60 13.72 -10.67 -19.09
C ASN A 60 13.78 -9.54 -20.13
N MET A 61 12.62 -9.08 -20.62
CA MET A 61 12.55 -8.00 -21.62
C MET A 61 12.61 -6.61 -21.00
N ILE A 62 11.88 -6.37 -19.91
CA ILE A 62 11.70 -5.01 -19.35
C ILE A 62 12.10 -4.86 -17.88
N GLY A 63 12.54 -5.94 -17.23
CA GLY A 63 12.94 -5.97 -15.82
C GLY A 63 13.94 -4.87 -15.44
N PRO A 64 15.03 -4.64 -16.20
CA PRO A 64 15.98 -3.57 -15.92
C PRO A 64 15.33 -2.18 -15.94
N THR A 65 14.39 -1.95 -16.85
CA THR A 65 13.70 -0.66 -17.02
C THR A 65 12.71 -0.36 -15.91
N ILE A 66 12.03 -1.39 -15.39
CA ILE A 66 11.02 -1.25 -14.32
C ILE A 66 11.61 -1.46 -12.92
N SER A 67 12.91 -1.68 -12.81
CA SER A 67 13.60 -1.87 -11.53
C SER A 67 13.54 -0.62 -10.68
N SER A 68 13.40 -0.83 -9.37
CA SER A 68 13.44 0.28 -8.41
C SER A 68 14.88 0.77 -8.30
N ASN A 69 15.08 2.09 -8.31
CA ASN A 69 16.42 2.69 -8.18
C ASN A 69 17.05 2.51 -6.79
N THR A 70 16.26 2.05 -5.82
CA THR A 70 16.68 1.83 -4.43
C THR A 70 16.01 0.59 -3.87
N ASP A 71 16.69 -0.07 -2.93
CA ASP A 71 16.14 -1.19 -2.15
C ASP A 71 15.57 -0.74 -0.78
N ARG A 72 15.32 0.57 -0.61
CA ARG A 72 14.86 1.12 0.65
C ARG A 72 13.42 0.68 0.95
N ASN A 73 13.15 0.31 2.19
CA ASN A 73 11.84 -0.13 2.68
C ASN A 73 11.29 -1.35 1.91
N ASP A 74 12.17 -2.28 1.54
CA ASP A 74 11.80 -3.52 0.87
C ASP A 74 11.08 -3.21 -0.45
N ALA A 75 11.78 -2.54 -1.37
CA ALA A 75 11.14 -1.95 -2.53
C ALA A 75 10.41 -3.00 -3.40
N ILE A 76 9.30 -2.61 -4.02
CA ILE A 76 8.53 -3.53 -4.87
C ILE A 76 9.44 -4.04 -6.00
N THR A 77 9.55 -5.36 -6.13
CA THR A 77 10.40 -5.99 -7.14
C THR A 77 9.82 -5.80 -8.55
N PRO A 78 10.65 -5.86 -9.61
CA PRO A 78 10.16 -5.88 -10.99
C PRO A 78 9.05 -6.91 -11.23
N ALA A 79 9.19 -8.12 -10.68
CA ALA A 79 8.18 -9.18 -10.80
C ALA A 79 6.86 -8.75 -10.16
N GLN A 80 6.93 -8.28 -8.92
CA GLN A 80 5.77 -7.77 -8.20
C GLN A 80 5.10 -6.62 -8.96
N LYS A 81 5.86 -5.71 -9.56
CA LYS A 81 5.31 -4.64 -10.39
C LYS A 81 4.54 -5.14 -11.60
N LEU A 82 4.82 -6.33 -12.15
CA LEU A 82 4.11 -6.84 -13.32
C LEU A 82 2.75 -7.44 -12.98
N TYR A 83 2.66 -8.20 -11.88
CA TYR A 83 1.43 -8.91 -11.53
C TYR A 83 0.56 -8.16 -10.50
N TYR A 84 1.05 -7.07 -9.90
CA TYR A 84 0.24 -6.17 -9.05
C TYR A 84 -0.37 -4.96 -9.78
N LEU A 85 -0.26 -4.89 -11.12
CA LEU A 85 -0.91 -3.84 -11.93
C LEU A 85 -2.43 -3.92 -11.91
#